data_AF-A0A2U2EEM5-F1
#
_entry.id   AF-A0A2U2EEM5-F1
#
_cell.length_a   1.000
_cell.length_b   1.000
_cell.length_c   1.000
_cell.angle_alpha   90.00
_cell.angle_beta   90.00
_cell.angle_gamma   90.00
#
_symmetry.space_group_name_H-M   'P 1'
#
loop_
_entity.id
_entity.type
_entity.pdbx_description
1 polymer ?
#
loop_
_entity_poly.entity_id
_entity_poly.type
_entity_poly.pdbx_seq_one_letter_code
_entity_poly.pdbx_strand_id
1 'polypeptide(L)'
;MGEKIDKNKLTIPIYLNTKIVFDMLATIEDGFSEVKNIQTSRNKNREEDAEANIGTGNHFALFNVGIKGKLKSGNNSGETITEEKTHTTVSLFQKLKSDLEDAKLIKRDVNKYEIGDFVEIQGNLKTNPLIDMLAALKEMMILANLFSDKPKGNQSKKDKLMSDAKFNSQIEGLINGLQADGKKDIICETPDLKVILPTDENYFLNNSMTEITDGNYKILGKIVQICKESGEISLLRNTVFSKLQLDKMKEFKDLFNDPSLSQLVGEGGITTTIEAPVVMIIPIAIYI
;
A
#
# COMPACT_ATOMS: atom_id res chain seq x y z
N MET A 1 -11.58 -19.54 -33.86
CA MET A 1 -11.14 -20.37 -32.73
C MET A 1 -11.07 -19.42 -31.54
N GLY A 2 -12.03 -19.50 -30.60
CA GLY A 2 -12.07 -18.52 -29.50
C GLY A 2 -10.86 -18.72 -28.60
N GLU A 3 -10.08 -17.66 -28.37
CA GLU A 3 -9.03 -17.68 -27.35
C GLU A 3 -9.64 -18.10 -26.01
N LYS A 4 -9.06 -19.13 -25.40
CA LYS A 4 -9.52 -19.66 -24.13
C LYS A 4 -9.19 -18.60 -23.06
N ILE A 5 -10.22 -18.03 -22.44
CA ILE A 5 -10.04 -17.02 -21.38
C ILE A 5 -9.26 -17.66 -20.23
N ASP A 6 -8.10 -17.10 -19.92
CA ASP A 6 -7.28 -17.52 -18.78
C ASP A 6 -7.73 -16.76 -17.53
N LYS A 7 -8.30 -17.50 -16.57
CA LYS A 7 -8.77 -16.95 -15.29
C LYS A 7 -7.66 -16.25 -14.53
N ASN A 8 -6.41 -16.70 -14.65
CA ASN A 8 -5.28 -16.09 -13.94
C ASN A 8 -4.88 -14.71 -14.50
N LYS A 9 -5.35 -14.38 -15.72
CA LYS A 9 -5.15 -13.06 -16.35
C LYS A 9 -6.25 -12.07 -15.98
N LEU A 10 -7.32 -12.51 -15.32
CA LEU A 10 -8.46 -11.69 -14.89
C LEU A 10 -8.33 -11.36 -13.39
N THR A 11 -7.24 -10.71 -13.02
CA THR A 11 -7.03 -10.29 -11.61
C THR A 11 -7.83 -9.04 -11.29
N ILE A 12 -8.26 -8.93 -10.03
CA ILE A 12 -8.87 -7.72 -9.50
C ILE A 12 -7.87 -7.07 -8.55
N PRO A 13 -7.09 -6.06 -8.99
CA PRO A 13 -6.17 -5.36 -8.11
C PRO A 13 -6.94 -4.39 -7.20
N ILE A 14 -6.64 -4.48 -5.91
CA ILE A 14 -7.08 -3.52 -4.89
C ILE A 14 -6.00 -2.46 -4.62
N TYR A 15 -4.74 -2.81 -4.93
CA TYR A 15 -3.59 -1.92 -4.94
C TYR A 15 -2.82 -2.14 -6.23
N LEU A 16 -2.44 -1.06 -6.90
CA LEU A 16 -1.60 -1.12 -8.09
C LEU A 16 -0.66 0.08 -8.16
N ASN A 17 0.63 -0.15 -7.93
CA ASN A 17 1.64 0.87 -8.12
C ASN A 17 1.92 1.06 -9.61
N THR A 18 1.08 1.87 -10.25
CA THR A 18 1.12 2.13 -11.68
C THR A 18 2.47 2.69 -12.13
N LYS A 19 3.10 3.53 -11.31
CA LYS A 19 4.43 4.07 -11.59
C LYS A 19 5.46 2.96 -11.76
N ILE A 20 5.52 2.01 -10.83
CA ILE A 20 6.44 0.87 -10.93
C ILE A 20 6.13 0.04 -12.19
N VAL A 21 4.85 -0.21 -12.48
CA VAL A 21 4.45 -0.97 -13.68
C VAL A 21 4.95 -0.30 -14.95
N PHE A 22 4.75 1.01 -15.09
CA PHE A 22 5.21 1.77 -16.26
C PHE A 22 6.74 1.76 -16.38
N ASP A 23 7.46 2.05 -15.29
CA ASP A 23 8.92 2.09 -15.28
C ASP A 23 9.52 0.72 -15.68
N MET A 24 8.95 -0.37 -15.17
CA MET A 24 9.41 -1.73 -15.49
C MET A 24 9.11 -2.11 -16.93
N LEU A 25 7.89 -1.86 -17.43
CA LEU A 25 7.54 -2.16 -18.82
C LEU A 25 8.37 -1.32 -19.79
N ALA A 26 8.57 -0.03 -19.52
CA ALA A 26 9.45 0.81 -20.32
C ALA A 26 10.88 0.26 -20.35
N THR A 27 11.37 -0.29 -19.23
CA THR A 27 12.69 -0.92 -19.18
C THR A 27 12.75 -2.21 -20.02
N ILE A 28 11.69 -3.04 -19.98
CA ILE A 28 11.61 -4.29 -20.75
C ILE A 28 11.49 -4.00 -22.26
N GLU A 29 10.74 -2.97 -22.63
CA GLU A 29 10.39 -2.64 -24.02
C GLU A 29 11.33 -1.61 -24.69
N ASP A 30 12.43 -1.23 -24.04
CA ASP A 30 13.37 -0.20 -24.54
C ASP A 30 12.69 1.19 -24.72
N GLY A 31 11.77 1.51 -23.82
CA GLY A 31 11.01 2.76 -23.74
C GLY A 31 9.65 2.73 -24.46
N PHE A 32 8.81 3.72 -24.14
CA PHE A 32 7.58 3.99 -24.89
C PHE A 32 7.80 5.21 -25.81
N SER A 33 7.29 5.14 -27.04
CA SER A 33 7.38 6.23 -28.02
C SER A 33 6.43 7.38 -27.70
N GLU A 34 5.26 7.08 -27.14
CA GLU A 34 4.26 8.04 -26.70
C GLU A 34 3.35 7.38 -25.66
N VAL A 35 2.95 8.11 -24.62
CA VAL A 35 1.97 7.68 -23.62
C VAL A 35 0.90 8.77 -23.48
N LYS A 36 -0.33 8.50 -23.95
CA LYS A 36 -1.47 9.41 -23.86
C LYS A 36 -2.55 8.85 -22.95
N ASN A 37 -2.99 9.63 -21.95
CA ASN A 37 -4.11 9.26 -21.09
C ASN A 37 -5.44 9.53 -21.81
N ILE A 38 -6.27 8.50 -21.98
CA ILE A 38 -7.63 8.62 -22.52
C ILE A 38 -8.60 8.60 -21.33
N GLN A 39 -9.08 9.79 -20.95
CA GLN A 39 -10.26 9.91 -20.10
C GLN A 39 -11.50 9.95 -20.99
N THR A 40 -12.41 9.00 -20.82
CA THR A 40 -13.71 9.01 -21.50
C THR A 40 -14.63 10.06 -20.86
N SER A 41 -14.34 11.34 -21.09
CA SER A 41 -15.27 12.42 -20.77
C SER A 41 -16.38 12.45 -21.82
N ARG A 42 -17.55 11.86 -21.54
CA ARG A 42 -18.78 12.36 -22.18
C ARG A 42 -19.03 13.75 -21.61
N ASN A 43 -18.75 14.76 -22.43
CA ASN A 43 -18.95 16.21 -22.26
C ASN A 43 -17.97 16.97 -21.33
N LYS A 44 -16.96 17.61 -21.91
CA LYS A 44 -16.94 19.08 -22.12
C LYS A 44 -15.64 19.50 -22.82
N ASN A 45 -15.79 20.34 -23.84
CA ASN A 45 -14.71 21.12 -24.44
C ASN A 45 -13.93 21.85 -23.35
N ARG A 46 -12.62 21.57 -23.24
CA ARG A 46 -11.58 22.53 -22.86
C ARG A 46 -10.21 21.91 -23.14
N GLU A 47 -9.54 22.49 -24.12
CA GLU A 47 -8.09 22.45 -24.26
C GLU A 47 -7.50 23.13 -23.03
N GLU A 48 -7.07 22.34 -22.05
CA GLU A 48 -6.16 22.80 -21.00
C GLU A 48 -5.04 21.77 -20.92
N ASP A 49 -3.85 22.18 -21.37
CA ASP A 49 -2.57 21.55 -21.10
C ASP A 49 -2.34 21.54 -19.58
N ALA A 50 -2.95 20.57 -18.91
CA ALA A 50 -2.66 20.26 -17.52
C ALA A 50 -1.67 19.10 -17.52
N GLU A 51 -0.46 19.34 -17.04
CA GLU A 51 0.51 18.31 -16.64
C GLU A 51 -0.15 17.42 -15.57
N ALA A 52 -0.89 16.41 -16.04
CA ALA A 52 -1.60 15.48 -15.22
C ALA A 52 -0.58 14.51 -14.61
N ASN A 53 -0.22 14.75 -13.34
CA ASN A 53 0.62 13.86 -12.56
C ASN A 53 0.09 12.42 -12.66
N ILE A 54 0.93 11.53 -13.18
CA ILE A 54 0.67 10.10 -13.32
C ILE A 54 0.53 9.51 -11.91
N GLY A 55 -0.70 9.23 -11.47
CA GLY A 55 -0.96 8.50 -10.23
C GLY A 55 -1.88 9.17 -9.22
N THR A 56 -2.35 10.40 -9.43
CA THR A 56 -3.28 11.07 -8.50
C THR A 56 -4.70 11.06 -9.05
N GLY A 57 -5.53 10.10 -8.62
CA GLY A 57 -6.99 10.24 -8.62
C GLY A 57 -7.81 9.58 -9.75
N ASN A 58 -7.21 8.89 -10.71
CA ASN A 58 -7.98 8.18 -11.75
C ASN A 58 -7.81 6.66 -11.66
N HIS A 59 -8.78 6.06 -10.98
CA HIS A 59 -8.91 4.62 -10.76
C HIS A 59 -9.16 3.92 -12.11
N PHE A 60 -8.06 3.46 -12.71
CA PHE A 60 -7.97 2.72 -13.99
C PHE A 60 -8.17 3.53 -15.28
N ALA A 61 -7.39 4.60 -15.43
CA ALA A 61 -7.23 5.27 -16.72
C ALA A 61 -6.79 4.32 -17.85
N LEU A 62 -7.28 4.59 -19.07
CA LEU A 62 -6.83 3.98 -20.31
C LEU A 62 -5.66 4.78 -20.87
N PHE A 63 -4.66 4.11 -21.41
CA PHE A 63 -3.48 4.71 -22.00
C PHE A 63 -3.28 4.20 -23.41
N ASN A 64 -3.09 5.11 -24.37
CA ASN A 64 -2.49 4.77 -25.64
C ASN A 64 -0.98 4.75 -25.48
N VAL A 65 -0.38 3.60 -25.76
CA VAL A 65 1.07 3.40 -25.70
C VAL A 65 1.57 3.05 -27.10
N GLY A 66 2.52 3.84 -27.60
CA GLY A 66 3.23 3.56 -28.85
C GLY A 66 4.55 2.83 -28.58
N ILE A 67 4.83 1.72 -29.27
CA ILE A 67 6.11 0.98 -29.17
C ILE A 67 6.96 1.21 -30.42
N LYS A 68 8.25 1.51 -30.24
CA LYS A 68 9.23 1.66 -31.33
C LYS A 68 9.82 0.28 -31.67
N GLY A 69 9.40 -0.31 -32.79
CA GLY A 69 10.01 -1.54 -33.31
C GLY A 69 11.41 -1.28 -33.89
N LYS A 70 12.40 -2.13 -33.55
CA LYS A 70 13.71 -2.13 -34.23
C LYS A 70 13.56 -2.62 -35.67
N LEU A 71 13.94 -1.76 -36.62
CA LEU A 71 13.97 -1.99 -38.06
C LEU A 71 14.61 -3.34 -38.44
N LYS A 72 13.88 -4.22 -39.15
CA LYS A 72 14.51 -5.15 -40.08
C LYS A 72 14.77 -4.39 -41.38
N SER A 73 16.04 -4.14 -41.68
CA SER A 73 16.49 -3.50 -42.91
C SER A 73 16.11 -4.37 -44.12
N GLY A 74 15.19 -3.87 -44.94
CA GLY A 74 14.87 -4.36 -46.27
C GLY A 74 14.43 -3.16 -47.10
N ASN A 75 15.09 -2.96 -48.24
CA ASN A 75 15.09 -1.73 -49.05
C ASN A 75 13.71 -1.09 -49.29
N ASN A 76 13.75 0.26 -49.27
CA ASN A 76 12.75 1.27 -49.63
C ASN A 76 11.71 1.68 -48.58
N SER A 77 11.66 3.01 -48.36
CA SER A 77 10.82 3.81 -47.44
C SER A 77 10.91 3.44 -45.96
N GLY A 78 11.78 4.18 -45.24
CA GLY A 78 11.94 4.11 -43.79
C GLY A 78 10.77 4.73 -43.03
N GLU A 79 9.58 4.15 -43.16
CA GLU A 79 8.48 4.42 -42.23
C GLU A 79 8.66 3.53 -41.00
N THR A 80 8.92 4.17 -39.86
CA THR A 80 8.86 3.49 -38.57
C THR A 80 7.38 3.30 -38.23
N ILE A 81 6.85 2.10 -38.47
CA ILE A 81 5.48 1.78 -38.04
C ILE A 81 5.47 1.79 -36.52
N THR A 82 4.82 2.80 -35.95
CA THR A 82 4.54 2.87 -34.51
C THR A 82 3.19 2.20 -34.31
N GLU A 83 3.16 1.02 -33.67
CA GLU A 83 1.90 0.39 -33.28
C GLU A 83 1.37 1.10 -32.03
N GLU A 84 0.21 1.74 -32.15
CA GLU A 84 -0.52 2.31 -31.02
C GLU A 84 -1.52 1.29 -30.48
N LYS A 85 -1.40 0.91 -29.20
CA LYS A 85 -2.39 0.06 -28.51
C LYS A 85 -2.93 0.76 -27.27
N THR A 86 -4.25 0.68 -27.08
CA THR A 86 -4.91 1.18 -25.88
C THR A 86 -4.89 0.11 -24.78
N HIS A 87 -4.34 0.44 -23.61
CA HIS A 87 -4.25 -0.44 -22.45
C HIS A 87 -4.86 0.21 -21.20
N THR A 88 -5.51 -0.56 -20.33
CA THR A 88 -5.77 -0.12 -18.96
C THR A 88 -4.51 -0.33 -18.12
N THR A 89 -4.40 0.34 -16.97
CA THR A 89 -3.32 0.04 -16.02
C THR A 89 -3.32 -1.41 -15.56
N VAL A 90 -4.50 -2.03 -15.42
CA VAL A 90 -4.63 -3.47 -15.10
C VAL A 90 -4.10 -4.34 -16.24
N SER A 91 -4.37 -4.01 -17.51
CA SER A 91 -3.85 -4.80 -18.62
C SER A 91 -2.33 -4.65 -18.80
N LEU A 92 -1.77 -3.47 -18.49
CA LEU A 92 -0.32 -3.29 -18.41
C LEU A 92 0.30 -4.11 -17.27
N PHE A 93 -0.32 -4.11 -16.10
CA PHE A 93 0.09 -4.97 -15.00
C PHE A 93 0.09 -6.45 -15.39
N GLN A 94 -0.97 -6.90 -16.07
CA GLN A 94 -1.07 -8.28 -16.55
C GLN A 94 0.01 -8.62 -17.57
N LYS A 95 0.36 -7.68 -18.45
CA LYS A 95 1.49 -7.84 -19.37
C LYS A 95 2.80 -8.00 -18.59
N LEU A 96 3.11 -7.08 -17.68
CA LEU A 96 4.31 -7.15 -16.84
C LEU A 96 4.40 -8.47 -16.08
N LYS A 97 3.29 -8.89 -15.46
CA LYS A 97 3.22 -10.16 -14.73
C LYS A 97 3.52 -11.34 -15.66
N SER A 98 2.93 -11.36 -16.87
CA SER A 98 3.20 -12.41 -17.87
C SER A 98 4.68 -12.44 -18.27
N ASP A 99 5.29 -11.29 -18.55
CA ASP A 99 6.71 -11.20 -18.93
C ASP A 99 7.62 -11.75 -17.83
N LEU A 100 7.32 -11.41 -16.56
CA LEU A 100 8.03 -11.93 -15.39
C LEU A 100 7.83 -13.45 -15.19
N GLU A 101 6.63 -13.97 -15.46
CA GLU A 101 6.33 -15.41 -15.40
C GLU A 101 7.03 -16.20 -16.50
N ASP A 102 7.01 -15.71 -17.73
CA ASP A 102 7.65 -16.32 -18.89
C ASP A 102 9.18 -16.36 -18.72
N ALA A 103 9.76 -15.30 -18.13
CA ALA A 103 11.17 -15.24 -17.75
C ALA A 103 11.51 -16.02 -16.46
N LYS A 104 10.51 -16.62 -15.79
CA LYS A 104 10.66 -17.37 -14.52
C LYS A 104 11.30 -16.55 -13.39
N LEU A 105 11.02 -15.25 -13.34
CA LEU A 105 11.60 -14.33 -12.36
C LEU A 105 10.80 -14.27 -11.05
N ILE A 106 9.53 -14.70 -11.05
CA ILE A 106 8.66 -14.67 -9.86
C ILE A 106 8.89 -15.90 -9.00
N LYS A 107 9.41 -15.70 -7.77
CA LYS A 107 9.52 -16.74 -6.75
C LYS A 107 8.27 -16.80 -5.87
N ARG A 108 7.76 -18.01 -5.64
CA ARG A 108 6.55 -18.28 -4.82
C ARG A 108 6.84 -19.09 -3.55
N ASP A 109 8.08 -19.54 -3.40
CA ASP A 109 8.51 -20.31 -2.24
C ASP A 109 8.92 -19.34 -1.12
N VAL A 110 8.18 -19.37 -0.01
CA VAL A 110 8.39 -18.54 1.19
C VAL A 110 9.67 -18.86 1.96
N ASN A 111 10.49 -19.82 1.52
CA ASN A 111 11.75 -20.14 2.16
C ASN A 111 12.98 -19.83 1.29
N LYS A 112 12.78 -19.55 0.00
CA LYS A 112 13.86 -19.40 -0.99
C LYS A 112 13.77 -18.06 -1.69
N TYR A 113 14.21 -17.02 -1.00
CA TYR A 113 14.27 -15.68 -1.53
C TYR A 113 15.48 -14.90 -0.99
N GLU A 114 15.86 -13.89 -1.77
CA GLU A 114 16.96 -12.96 -1.54
C GLU A 114 16.49 -11.53 -1.79
N ILE A 115 17.26 -10.56 -1.28
CA ILE A 115 16.98 -9.15 -1.53
C ILE A 115 17.06 -8.90 -3.04
N GLY A 116 16.03 -8.24 -3.58
CA GLY A 116 15.92 -7.95 -5.00
C GLY A 116 15.16 -9.00 -5.81
N ASP A 117 14.74 -10.12 -5.22
CA ASP A 117 13.87 -11.07 -5.92
C ASP A 117 12.47 -10.49 -6.15
N PHE A 118 11.88 -10.81 -7.31
CA PHE A 118 10.44 -10.72 -7.50
C PHE A 118 9.77 -11.89 -6.78
N VAL A 119 8.77 -11.59 -5.97
CA VAL A 119 8.03 -12.59 -5.21
C VAL A 119 6.54 -12.41 -5.36
N GLU A 120 5.84 -13.54 -5.43
CA GLU A 120 4.39 -13.59 -5.33
C GLU A 120 4.00 -14.42 -4.12
N ILE A 121 3.42 -13.75 -3.12
CA ILE A 121 3.02 -14.36 -1.85
C ILE A 121 1.51 -14.21 -1.66
N GLN A 122 0.92 -15.10 -0.87
CA GLN A 122 -0.50 -15.07 -0.55
C GLN A 122 -0.68 -15.08 0.97
N GLY A 123 -1.52 -14.20 1.50
CA GLY A 123 -1.75 -14.09 2.94
C GLY A 123 -2.87 -13.11 3.29
N ASN A 124 -3.15 -13.03 4.60
CA ASN A 124 -4.17 -12.12 5.12
C ASN A 124 -3.57 -10.76 5.39
N LEU A 125 -4.24 -9.71 4.91
CA LEU A 125 -3.78 -8.34 5.12
C LEU A 125 -4.36 -7.75 6.40
N LYS A 126 -3.50 -7.08 7.15
CA LYS A 126 -3.82 -6.32 8.35
C LYS A 126 -3.18 -4.94 8.26
N THR A 127 -3.89 -3.95 8.76
CA THR A 127 -3.38 -2.60 8.93
C THR A 127 -2.34 -2.55 10.04
N ASN A 128 -1.64 -1.43 10.15
CA ASN A 128 -0.66 -1.22 11.21
C ASN A 128 -1.37 -1.26 12.57
N PRO A 129 -1.00 -2.18 13.50
CA PRO A 129 -1.65 -2.33 14.79
C PRO A 129 -1.70 -1.05 15.61
N LEU A 130 -0.72 -0.16 15.43
CA LEU A 130 -0.68 1.16 16.07
C LEU A 130 -1.82 2.06 15.60
N ILE A 131 -2.06 2.07 14.30
CA ILE A 131 -3.09 2.90 13.68
C ILE A 131 -4.46 2.37 14.10
N ASP A 132 -4.65 1.06 14.07
CA ASP A 132 -5.91 0.41 14.45
C ASP A 132 -6.25 0.68 15.92
N MET A 133 -5.25 0.52 16.79
CA MET A 133 -5.41 0.79 18.21
C MET A 133 -5.76 2.26 18.49
N LEU A 134 -5.05 3.21 17.86
CA LEU A 134 -5.34 4.64 18.05
C LEU A 134 -6.70 5.04 17.45
N ALA A 135 -7.09 4.45 16.32
CA ALA A 135 -8.41 4.65 15.74
C ALA A 135 -9.51 4.10 16.65
N ALA A 136 -9.36 2.88 17.17
CA ALA A 136 -10.29 2.28 18.12
C ALA A 136 -10.39 3.09 19.43
N LEU A 137 -9.26 3.60 19.94
CA LEU A 137 -9.24 4.49 21.10
C LEU A 137 -10.03 5.78 20.82
N LYS A 138 -9.80 6.41 19.66
CA LYS A 138 -10.54 7.61 19.23
C LYS A 138 -12.04 7.35 19.18
N GLU A 139 -12.47 6.26 18.56
CA GLU A 139 -13.89 5.89 18.47
C GLU A 139 -14.49 5.67 19.86
N MET A 140 -13.79 4.97 20.76
CA MET A 140 -14.22 4.80 22.14
C MET A 140 -14.32 6.12 22.91
N MET A 141 -13.41 7.07 22.70
CA MET A 141 -13.51 8.40 23.31
C MET A 141 -14.76 9.15 22.83
N ILE A 142 -15.05 9.09 21.52
CA ILE A 142 -16.26 9.70 20.96
C ILE A 142 -17.50 9.08 21.61
N LEU A 143 -17.58 7.75 21.66
CA LEU A 143 -18.68 7.04 22.30
C LEU A 143 -18.80 7.38 23.79
N ALA A 144 -17.69 7.37 24.53
CA ALA A 144 -17.68 7.71 25.95
C ALA A 144 -18.21 9.13 26.21
N ASN A 145 -17.83 10.09 25.37
CA ASN A 145 -18.31 11.47 25.47
C ASN A 145 -19.82 11.56 25.16
N LEU A 146 -20.33 10.79 24.19
CA LEU A 146 -21.77 10.72 23.89
C LEU A 146 -22.61 10.15 25.05
N PHE A 147 -22.05 9.27 25.87
CA PHE A 147 -22.72 8.66 27.03
C PHE A 147 -22.30 9.26 28.39
N SER A 148 -21.61 10.41 28.39
CA SER A 148 -21.01 11.03 29.58
C SER A 148 -21.97 11.91 30.42
N ASP A 149 -23.27 11.60 30.43
CA ASP A 149 -24.32 12.26 31.26
C ASP A 149 -24.20 11.97 32.78
N LYS A 150 -23.00 11.64 33.27
CA LYS A 150 -22.76 11.37 34.70
C LYS A 150 -22.51 12.68 35.46
N PRO A 151 -23.10 12.86 36.65
CA PRO A 151 -22.88 14.05 37.47
C PRO A 151 -21.39 14.24 37.81
N LYS A 152 -20.87 15.45 37.62
CA LYS A 152 -19.45 15.87 37.68
C LYS A 152 -18.69 15.50 38.96
N GLY A 153 -19.34 14.95 39.99
CA GLY A 153 -18.76 14.62 41.29
C GLY A 153 -18.05 13.27 41.40
N ASN A 154 -18.30 12.31 40.48
CA ASN A 154 -17.85 10.92 40.66
C ASN A 154 -17.17 10.30 39.40
N GLN A 155 -16.42 11.11 38.66
CA GLN A 155 -15.66 10.65 37.49
C GLN A 155 -14.35 9.99 37.91
N SER A 156 -14.13 8.76 37.44
CA SER A 156 -12.86 8.06 37.59
C SER A 156 -11.73 8.79 36.83
N LYS A 157 -10.46 8.51 37.14
CA LYS A 157 -9.32 9.06 36.38
C LYS A 157 -9.45 8.79 34.87
N LYS A 158 -10.02 7.64 34.49
CA LYS A 158 -10.29 7.23 33.10
C LYS A 158 -11.34 8.11 32.44
N ASP A 159 -12.43 8.43 33.14
CA ASP A 159 -13.50 9.29 32.62
C ASP A 159 -12.99 10.72 32.36
N LYS A 160 -12.11 11.24 33.23
CA LYS A 160 -11.47 12.56 33.04
C LYS A 160 -10.50 12.57 31.87
N LEU A 161 -9.72 11.50 31.67
CA LEU A 161 -8.78 11.40 30.55
C LEU A 161 -9.52 11.28 29.21
N MET A 162 -10.59 10.48 29.15
CA MET A 162 -11.40 10.26 27.92
C MET A 162 -12.26 11.47 27.51
N SER A 163 -12.52 12.39 28.43
CA SER A 163 -13.25 13.64 28.18
C SER A 163 -12.34 14.87 28.04
N ASP A 164 -11.02 14.69 28.15
CA ASP A 164 -10.05 15.77 27.97
C ASP A 164 -9.87 16.09 26.48
N ALA A 165 -10.35 17.25 26.06
CA ALA A 165 -10.23 17.76 24.70
C ALA A 165 -8.76 17.84 24.24
N LYS A 166 -7.82 18.12 25.15
CA LYS A 166 -6.39 18.16 24.83
C LYS A 166 -5.88 16.76 24.48
N PHE A 167 -6.26 15.75 25.25
CA PHE A 167 -5.89 14.37 24.99
C PHE A 167 -6.48 13.87 23.67
N ASN A 168 -7.74 14.18 23.37
CA ASN A 168 -8.38 13.85 22.09
C ASN A 168 -7.62 14.47 20.89
N SER A 169 -7.26 15.76 20.98
CA SER A 169 -6.50 16.44 19.93
C SER A 169 -5.09 15.85 19.74
N GLN A 170 -4.48 15.33 20.82
CA GLN A 170 -3.19 14.64 20.75
C GLN A 170 -3.33 13.30 20.02
N ILE A 171 -4.35 12.50 20.31
CA ILE A 171 -4.61 11.24 19.58
C ILE A 171 -4.84 11.51 18.09
N GLU A 172 -5.63 12.52 17.73
CA GLU A 172 -5.81 12.90 16.32
C GLU A 172 -4.49 13.32 15.66
N GLY A 173 -3.68 14.14 16.33
CA GLY A 173 -2.36 14.52 15.85
C GLY A 173 -1.43 13.31 15.66
N LEU A 174 -1.51 12.31 16.53
CA LEU A 174 -0.72 11.08 16.43
C LEU A 174 -1.18 10.21 15.26
N ILE A 175 -2.49 10.01 15.08
CA ILE A 175 -3.05 9.29 13.92
C ILE A 175 -2.60 9.97 12.63
N ASN A 176 -2.78 11.29 12.53
CA ASN A 176 -2.38 12.05 11.34
C ASN A 176 -0.85 11.97 11.11
N GLY A 177 -0.04 11.97 12.17
CA GLY A 177 1.41 11.80 12.08
C GLY A 177 1.84 10.39 11.64
N LEU A 178 1.11 9.35 12.04
CA LEU A 178 1.33 7.98 11.56
C LEU A 178 0.90 7.79 10.10
N GLN A 179 0.01 8.64 9.60
CA GLN A 179 -0.54 8.60 8.25
C GLN A 179 0.01 9.69 7.33
N ALA A 180 1.09 10.38 7.75
CA ALA A 180 1.65 11.50 7.02
C ALA A 180 2.00 11.11 5.57
N ASP A 181 1.62 11.97 4.62
CA ASP A 181 1.77 11.80 3.17
C ASP A 181 1.06 10.57 2.55
N GLY A 182 0.08 9.97 3.24
CA GLY A 182 -0.70 8.83 2.74
C GLY A 182 0.10 7.51 2.69
N LYS A 183 1.31 7.49 3.25
CA LYS A 183 2.16 6.29 3.29
C LYS A 183 1.86 5.46 4.53
N LYS A 184 1.59 4.18 4.34
CA LYS A 184 1.23 3.26 5.43
C LYS A 184 1.85 1.90 5.22
N ASP A 185 2.25 1.27 6.31
CA ASP A 185 2.64 -0.13 6.30
C ASP A 185 1.41 -1.02 6.47
N ILE A 186 1.23 -1.96 5.55
CA ILE A 186 0.32 -3.10 5.69
C ILE A 186 1.14 -4.31 6.11
N ILE A 187 0.60 -5.11 7.00
CA ILE A 187 1.16 -6.40 7.40
C ILE A 187 0.41 -7.48 6.64
N CYS A 188 1.13 -8.31 5.89
CA CYS A 188 0.62 -9.55 5.35
C CYS A 188 1.07 -10.71 6.24
N GLU A 189 0.10 -11.39 6.84
CA GLU A 189 0.32 -12.58 7.64
C GLU A 189 0.17 -13.82 6.76
N THR A 190 1.26 -14.57 6.64
CA THR A 190 1.26 -15.93 6.10
C THR A 190 1.49 -16.91 7.25
N PRO A 191 1.22 -18.23 7.07
CA PRO A 191 1.43 -19.21 8.14
C PRO A 191 2.85 -19.22 8.74
N ASP A 192 3.87 -18.99 7.90
CA ASP A 192 5.28 -19.18 8.28
C ASP A 192 6.09 -17.87 8.32
N LEU A 193 5.55 -16.77 7.79
CA LEU A 193 6.27 -15.53 7.58
C LEU A 193 5.37 -14.30 7.72
N LYS A 194 5.85 -13.28 8.44
CA LYS A 194 5.26 -11.95 8.40
C LYS A 194 5.88 -11.13 7.28
N VAL A 195 5.06 -10.41 6.53
CA VAL A 195 5.51 -9.57 5.44
C VAL A 195 5.04 -8.15 5.70
N ILE A 196 5.94 -7.18 5.59
CA ILE A 196 5.59 -5.77 5.68
C ILE A 196 5.58 -5.17 4.27
N LEU A 197 4.49 -4.51 3.94
CA LEU A 197 4.20 -3.89 2.67
C LEU A 197 4.12 -2.38 2.87
N PRO A 198 5.19 -1.60 2.60
CA PRO A 198 5.10 -0.17 2.52
C PRO A 198 4.21 0.20 1.32
N THR A 199 3.08 0.83 1.60
CA THR A 199 2.08 1.22 0.62
C THR A 199 1.84 2.73 0.67
N ASP A 200 1.23 3.25 -0.38
CA ASP A 200 0.83 4.64 -0.52
C ASP A 200 -0.63 4.64 -0.97
N GLU A 201 -1.45 5.39 -0.24
CA GLU A 201 -2.91 5.45 -0.42
C GLU A 201 -3.33 5.79 -1.85
N ASN A 202 -2.52 6.57 -2.57
CA ASN A 202 -2.79 6.99 -3.95
C ASN A 202 -2.86 5.83 -4.95
N TYR A 203 -2.34 4.66 -4.59
CA TYR A 203 -2.33 3.47 -5.46
C TYR A 203 -3.44 2.46 -5.14
N PHE A 204 -4.32 2.75 -4.18
CA PHE A 204 -5.49 1.90 -3.91
C PHE A 204 -6.65 2.21 -4.84
N LEU A 205 -7.49 1.18 -5.07
CA LEU A 205 -8.63 1.23 -5.98
C LEU A 205 -9.61 2.38 -5.70
N ASN A 206 -9.68 2.87 -4.46
CA ASN A 206 -10.56 3.98 -4.07
C ASN A 206 -9.86 5.04 -3.20
N ASN A 207 -8.52 5.13 -3.28
CA ASN A 207 -7.71 5.93 -2.34
C ASN A 207 -8.05 5.63 -0.87
N SER A 208 -8.54 4.41 -0.60
CA SER A 208 -9.03 3.98 0.70
C SER A 208 -8.53 2.57 0.99
N MET A 209 -8.07 2.42 2.23
CA MET A 209 -7.66 1.14 2.81
C MET A 209 -8.83 0.33 3.37
N THR A 210 -10.05 0.90 3.40
CA THR A 210 -11.23 0.28 4.04
C THR A 210 -11.57 -1.10 3.49
N GLU A 211 -11.16 -1.39 2.26
CA GLU A 211 -11.44 -2.66 1.57
C GLU A 211 -10.43 -3.78 1.89
N ILE A 212 -9.37 -3.51 2.66
CA ILE A 212 -8.24 -4.44 2.83
C ILE A 212 -8.38 -5.32 4.08
N THR A 213 -9.44 -5.12 4.87
CA THR A 213 -9.61 -5.83 6.14
C THR A 213 -10.10 -7.27 5.91
N ASP A 214 -9.42 -8.24 6.54
CA ASP A 214 -9.75 -9.68 6.63
C ASP A 214 -9.86 -10.47 5.32
N GLY A 215 -9.30 -9.96 4.23
CA GLY A 215 -9.20 -10.70 2.97
C GLY A 215 -7.87 -11.45 2.80
N ASN A 216 -7.92 -12.56 2.07
CA ASN A 216 -6.75 -13.31 1.64
C ASN A 216 -6.37 -12.85 0.22
N TYR A 217 -5.22 -12.21 0.09
CA TYR A 217 -4.80 -11.55 -1.16
C TYR A 217 -3.46 -12.09 -1.64
N LYS A 218 -3.24 -11.97 -2.95
CA LYS A 218 -1.93 -12.17 -3.57
C LYS A 218 -1.20 -10.84 -3.65
N ILE A 219 0.08 -10.86 -3.36
CA ILE A 219 0.97 -9.71 -3.46
C ILE A 219 2.10 -10.06 -4.41
N LEU A 220 2.20 -9.32 -5.51
CA LEU A 220 3.38 -9.32 -6.38
C LEU A 220 4.23 -8.12 -6.01
N GLY A 221 5.51 -8.34 -5.71
CA GLY A 221 6.42 -7.26 -5.33
C GLY A 221 7.88 -7.68 -5.39
N LYS A 222 8.75 -6.79 -4.90
CA LYS A 222 10.20 -7.01 -4.84
C LYS A 222 10.70 -6.95 -3.39
N ILE A 223 11.51 -7.91 -2.98
CA ILE A 223 12.07 -7.94 -1.63
C ILE A 223 13.12 -6.83 -1.47
N VAL A 224 13.05 -6.09 -0.37
CA VAL A 224 14.04 -5.06 -0.01
C VAL A 224 14.71 -5.29 1.34
N GLN A 225 14.12 -6.10 2.22
CA GLN A 225 14.69 -6.43 3.52
C GLN A 225 14.26 -7.82 3.98
N ILE A 226 15.15 -8.53 4.67
CA ILE A 226 14.92 -9.87 5.21
C ILE A 226 15.48 -9.96 6.63
N CYS A 227 14.67 -10.43 7.58
CA CYS A 227 15.07 -10.80 8.94
C CYS A 227 14.60 -12.24 9.20
N LYS A 228 15.50 -13.23 9.11
CA LYS A 228 15.15 -14.66 9.22
C LYS A 228 15.14 -15.17 10.67
N GLU A 229 16.27 -15.06 11.36
CA GLU A 229 16.47 -15.66 12.68
C GLU A 229 16.50 -14.62 13.81
N SER A 230 16.92 -13.39 13.50
CA SER A 230 17.02 -12.30 14.46
C SER A 230 16.82 -10.96 13.79
N GLY A 231 16.42 -9.96 14.56
CA GLY A 231 16.16 -8.60 14.09
C GLY A 231 14.67 -8.30 14.03
N GLU A 232 14.37 -7.03 13.73
CA GLU A 232 13.02 -6.52 13.69
C GLU A 232 12.86 -5.46 12.60
N ILE A 233 11.62 -5.22 12.21
CA ILE A 233 11.26 -4.13 11.32
C ILE A 233 10.30 -3.20 12.06
N SER A 234 10.68 -1.92 12.18
CA SER A 234 9.85 -0.91 12.80
C SER A 234 8.70 -0.49 11.90
N LEU A 235 7.48 -0.48 12.45
CA LEU A 235 6.26 0.02 11.82
C LEU A 235 6.15 1.56 11.84
N LEU A 236 7.10 2.23 12.51
CA LEU A 236 7.14 3.69 12.62
C LEU A 236 8.05 4.34 11.58
N ARG A 237 8.81 3.55 10.81
CA ARG A 237 9.85 4.04 9.89
C ARG A 237 9.36 5.00 8.81
N ASN A 238 8.12 4.82 8.34
CA ASN A 238 7.51 5.65 7.30
C ASN A 238 6.66 6.80 7.87
N THR A 239 6.69 7.00 9.19
CA THR A 239 5.85 7.98 9.89
C THR A 239 6.68 9.15 10.39
N VAL A 240 6.03 10.23 10.83
CA VAL A 240 6.73 11.34 11.50
C VAL A 240 7.47 10.90 12.76
N PHE A 241 7.11 9.76 13.36
CA PHE A 241 7.77 9.23 14.54
C PHE A 241 9.19 8.74 14.26
N SER A 242 9.53 8.39 13.01
CA SER A 242 10.91 8.14 12.62
C SER A 242 11.84 9.34 12.84
N LYS A 243 11.25 10.56 12.87
CA LYS A 243 11.96 11.82 13.08
C LYS A 243 11.83 12.35 14.50
N LEU A 244 11.03 11.70 15.36
CA LEU A 244 10.86 12.10 16.75
C LEU A 244 12.08 11.73 17.58
N GLN A 245 12.44 12.61 18.52
CA GLN A 245 13.51 12.34 19.48
C GLN A 245 13.14 11.16 20.40
N LEU A 246 14.15 10.39 20.82
CA LEU A 246 13.99 9.19 21.66
C LEU A 246 13.17 9.45 22.95
N ASP A 247 13.32 10.63 23.55
CA ASP A 247 12.62 10.99 24.79
C ASP A 247 11.10 11.11 24.60
N LYS A 248 10.66 11.63 23.44
CA LYS A 248 9.23 11.72 23.09
C LYS A 248 8.62 10.37 22.73
N MET A 249 9.41 9.48 22.14
CA MET A 249 9.02 8.09 21.92
C MET A 249 8.84 7.33 23.22
N LYS A 250 9.67 7.61 24.23
CA LYS A 250 9.57 7.01 25.55
C LYS A 250 8.32 7.49 26.29
N GLU A 251 8.06 8.80 26.30
CA GLU A 251 6.81 9.37 26.84
C GLU A 251 5.56 8.73 26.18
N PHE A 252 5.59 8.53 24.85
CA PHE A 252 4.50 7.86 24.12
C PHE A 252 4.33 6.40 24.59
N LYS A 253 5.41 5.61 24.61
CA LYS A 253 5.35 4.22 25.07
C LYS A 253 4.86 4.12 26.51
N ASP A 254 5.35 4.97 27.39
CA ASP A 254 4.96 4.99 28.80
C ASP A 254 3.48 5.33 28.98
N LEU A 255 2.95 6.27 28.19
CA LEU A 255 1.53 6.65 28.24
C LEU A 255 0.60 5.49 27.85
N PHE A 256 0.94 4.73 26.81
CA PHE A 256 0.08 3.64 26.33
C PHE A 256 0.36 2.28 26.98
N ASN A 257 1.49 2.13 27.65
CA ASN A 257 1.77 0.99 28.52
C ASN A 257 1.25 1.22 29.95
N ASP A 258 0.56 2.34 30.23
CA ASP A 258 -0.05 2.58 31.52
C ASP A 258 -1.10 1.49 31.83
N PRO A 259 -1.01 0.81 33.00
CA PRO A 259 -1.95 -0.24 33.38
C PRO A 259 -3.43 0.18 33.36
N SER A 260 -3.72 1.47 33.50
CA SER A 260 -5.09 2.00 33.39
C SER A 260 -5.66 1.95 31.98
N LEU A 261 -4.79 1.86 30.96
CA LEU A 261 -5.14 1.67 29.55
C LEU A 261 -5.00 0.21 29.09
N SER A 262 -4.54 -0.72 29.94
CA SER A 262 -4.38 -2.14 29.60
C SER A 262 -5.64 -2.81 29.05
N GLN A 263 -6.82 -2.44 29.56
CA GLN A 263 -8.12 -2.91 29.04
C GLN A 263 -8.43 -2.43 27.62
N LEU A 264 -7.66 -1.47 27.11
CA LEU A 264 -7.89 -0.75 25.87
C LEU A 264 -6.79 -1.05 24.84
N VAL A 265 -5.55 -1.14 25.29
CA VAL A 265 -4.37 -1.46 24.46
C VAL A 265 -4.12 -2.97 24.38
N GLY A 266 -4.71 -3.75 25.29
CA GLY A 266 -4.37 -5.16 25.50
C GLY A 266 -3.17 -5.33 26.44
N GLU A 267 -3.03 -6.50 27.05
CA GLU A 267 -1.97 -6.80 28.03
C GLU A 267 -0.56 -6.74 27.44
N GLY A 268 -0.42 -6.85 26.11
CA GLY A 268 0.85 -6.79 25.39
C GLY A 268 1.33 -5.37 25.05
N GLY A 269 0.56 -4.34 25.37
CA GLY A 269 0.91 -2.95 25.06
C GLY A 269 0.99 -2.67 23.55
N ILE A 270 1.72 -1.61 23.20
CA ILE A 270 1.82 -1.13 21.82
C ILE A 270 2.84 -1.96 21.00
N THR A 271 2.39 -2.57 19.91
CA THR A 271 3.28 -3.26 18.94
C THR A 271 3.84 -2.27 17.91
N THR A 272 5.06 -1.77 18.14
CA THR A 272 5.75 -0.83 17.22
C THR A 272 6.70 -1.49 16.21
N THR A 273 7.03 -2.75 16.43
CA THR A 273 8.02 -3.51 15.65
C THR A 273 7.49 -4.92 15.38
N ILE A 274 7.95 -5.53 14.28
CA ILE A 274 7.68 -6.92 13.95
C ILE A 274 9.02 -7.66 13.97
N GLU A 275 9.12 -8.65 14.85
CA GLU A 275 10.30 -9.50 14.99
C GLU A 275 10.37 -10.59 13.91
N ALA A 276 11.58 -11.13 13.72
CA ALA A 276 11.82 -12.25 12.82
C ALA A 276 10.95 -13.49 13.15
N PRO A 277 10.51 -14.29 12.16
CA PRO A 277 10.80 -14.16 10.73
C PRO A 277 9.91 -13.09 10.06
N VAL A 278 10.55 -12.10 9.45
CA VAL A 278 9.87 -11.00 8.76
C VAL A 278 10.62 -10.57 7.50
N VAL A 279 9.88 -10.24 6.44
CA VAL A 279 10.43 -9.62 5.23
C VAL A 279 9.71 -8.32 4.90
N MET A 280 10.38 -7.45 4.16
CA MET A 280 9.75 -6.28 3.56
C MET A 280 9.75 -6.41 2.04
N ILE A 281 8.57 -6.25 1.46
CA ILE A 281 8.34 -6.33 0.02
C ILE A 281 7.75 -5.00 -0.43
N ILE A 282 8.40 -4.32 -1.38
CA ILE A 282 7.77 -3.20 -2.07
C ILE A 282 6.70 -3.79 -2.99
N PRO A 283 5.40 -3.54 -2.74
CA PRO A 283 4.34 -4.13 -3.54
C PRO A 283 4.26 -3.42 -4.90
N ILE A 284 4.17 -4.22 -5.97
CA ILE A 284 3.77 -3.76 -7.30
C ILE A 284 2.25 -3.79 -7.39
N ALA A 285 1.64 -4.89 -6.95
CA ALA A 285 0.21 -5.07 -6.90
C ALA A 285 -0.24 -5.93 -5.72
N ILE A 286 -1.44 -5.66 -5.21
CA ILE A 286 -2.19 -6.51 -4.30
C ILE A 286 -3.52 -6.81 -4.98
N TYR A 287 -3.87 -8.09 -5.12
CA TYR A 287 -4.98 -8.49 -5.97
C TYR A 287 -5.61 -9.83 -5.56
N ILE A 288 -6.79 -10.08 -6.12
CA ILE A 288 -7.56 -11.33 -6.03
C ILE A 288 -7.42 -12.11 -7.35
#